data_AF-W0I7N3-F1
#
_entry.id   AF-W0I7N3-F1
#
_cell.length_a   1.000
_cell.length_b   1.000
_cell.length_c   1.000
_cell.angle_alpha   90.00
_cell.angle_beta   90.00
_cell.angle_gamma   90.00
#
_symmetry.space_group_name_H-M   'P 1'
#
loop_
_entity.id
_entity.type
_entity.pdbx_description
1 polymer ?
#
loop_
_entity_poly.entity_id
_entity_poly.type
_entity_poly.pdbx_seq_one_letter_code
_entity_poly.pdbx_strand_id
1 'polypeptide(L)'
;MKKKSGLIALTLIVILIASFYQIRVGSIDERAKQVLQKVQEIESEVQEIRNLTFKESPKIIVITRQEALEKWGPSKGDIFELRIWGAIYEMTFLVPPSYNLTRERKEQTASWIAVTMGNKVYIIEENFLESGETAYRVVAHELTHVLQKQNFNAPYSGPTLDSTLAIRALVEGDADLVADLYCKRYHIPIEKITSLYLEDPVWSLNAFPYVFGDKFVQYLYEKGGWGLVNRAYSKLPITTQQVMNPEMYLSYTFPENVSLSVKNGEVVHEDTMGEFYIYLLLLVHNYEEKEAKEIADGWRGDKLVLAQNSTSLILAWKTAWKDESSAEKFYNALKTIGDNYVKAHPEFELSFTIKQEGRYVIFTAVRRLKNA
;
A
#
# COMPACT_ATOMS: atom_id res chain seq x y z
N MET A 1 39.78 52.23 -31.33
CA MET A 1 38.55 52.35 -30.50
C MET A 1 37.57 51.16 -30.60
N LYS A 2 37.99 49.90 -30.87
CA LYS A 2 37.05 48.76 -31.02
C LYS A 2 37.18 47.62 -29.98
N LYS A 3 38.08 47.71 -28.98
CA LYS A 3 38.30 46.66 -27.97
C LYS A 3 37.51 46.82 -26.64
N LYS A 4 36.89 47.99 -26.37
CA LYS A 4 36.17 48.22 -25.10
C LYS A 4 34.71 47.72 -25.11
N SER A 5 34.08 47.60 -26.27
CA SER A 5 32.65 47.25 -26.38
C SER A 5 32.33 45.78 -26.08
N GLY A 6 33.24 44.86 -26.44
CA GLY A 6 33.05 43.41 -26.20
C GLY A 6 33.22 43.00 -24.73
N LEU A 7 34.09 43.68 -23.98
CA LEU A 7 34.31 43.42 -22.56
C LEU A 7 33.11 43.88 -21.70
N ILE A 8 32.50 45.01 -22.07
CA ILE A 8 31.30 45.54 -21.38
C ILE A 8 30.10 44.61 -21.62
N ALA A 9 29.93 44.08 -22.83
CA ALA A 9 28.84 43.15 -23.15
C ALA A 9 28.98 41.79 -22.42
N LEU A 10 30.20 41.25 -22.31
CA LEU A 10 30.44 40.00 -21.59
C LEU A 10 30.20 40.16 -20.07
N THR A 11 30.60 41.30 -19.52
CA THR A 11 30.40 41.62 -18.09
C THR A 11 28.90 41.80 -17.76
N LEU A 12 28.13 42.42 -18.65
CA LEU A 12 26.66 42.54 -18.53
C LEU A 12 25.96 41.18 -18.56
N ILE A 13 26.39 40.24 -19.41
CA ILE A 13 25.82 38.89 -19.47
C ILE A 13 26.11 38.11 -18.19
N VAL A 14 27.33 38.19 -17.64
CA VAL A 14 27.69 37.52 -16.38
C VAL A 14 26.91 38.11 -15.19
N ILE A 15 26.73 39.43 -15.15
CA ILE A 15 25.92 40.09 -14.11
C ILE A 15 24.45 39.67 -14.23
N LEU A 16 23.90 39.59 -15.44
CA LEU A 16 22.52 39.14 -15.67
C LEU A 16 22.32 37.68 -15.28
N ILE A 17 23.29 36.80 -15.56
CA ILE A 17 23.25 35.39 -15.13
C ILE A 17 23.37 35.29 -13.61
N ALA A 18 24.27 36.05 -12.99
CA ALA A 18 24.44 36.08 -11.54
C ALA A 18 23.21 36.67 -10.83
N SER A 19 22.60 37.73 -11.36
CA SER A 19 21.36 38.30 -10.83
C SER A 19 20.18 37.37 -11.02
N PHE A 20 20.09 36.70 -12.18
CA PHE A 20 19.05 35.70 -12.42
C PHE A 20 19.22 34.49 -11.49
N TYR A 21 20.46 34.07 -11.25
CA TYR A 21 20.78 33.02 -10.29
C TYR A 21 20.45 33.44 -8.85
N GLN A 22 20.81 34.66 -8.43
CA GLN A 22 20.47 35.18 -7.10
C GLN A 22 18.95 35.36 -6.91
N ILE A 23 18.24 35.86 -7.92
CA ILE A 23 16.77 35.96 -7.88
C ILE A 23 16.15 34.56 -7.81
N ARG A 24 16.68 33.59 -8.55
CA ARG A 24 16.19 32.20 -8.54
C ARG A 24 16.49 31.48 -7.22
N VAL A 25 17.66 31.65 -6.65
CA VAL A 25 18.01 31.09 -5.34
C VAL A 25 17.21 31.77 -4.23
N GLY A 26 17.05 33.09 -4.28
CA GLY A 26 16.21 33.84 -3.34
C GLY A 26 14.73 33.48 -3.44
N SER A 27 14.22 33.18 -4.64
CA SER A 27 12.82 32.75 -4.80
C SER A 27 12.57 31.32 -4.34
N ILE A 28 13.55 30.41 -4.47
CA ILE A 28 13.50 29.06 -3.88
C ILE A 28 13.51 29.16 -2.34
N ASP A 29 14.37 30.00 -1.76
CA ASP A 29 14.43 30.19 -0.31
C ASP A 29 13.12 30.75 0.28
N GLU A 30 12.47 31.70 -0.41
CA GLU A 30 11.17 32.23 0.01
C GLU A 30 10.01 31.23 -0.14
N ARG A 31 10.00 30.42 -1.20
CA ARG A 31 8.98 29.36 -1.39
C ARG A 31 9.11 28.28 -0.33
N ALA A 32 10.33 27.83 -0.04
CA ALA A 32 10.59 26.88 1.03
C ALA A 32 10.15 27.43 2.40
N LYS A 33 10.39 28.72 2.69
CA LYS A 33 9.88 29.36 3.92
C LYS A 33 8.36 29.36 4.01
N GLN A 34 7.66 29.62 2.90
CA GLN A 34 6.20 29.57 2.86
C GLN A 34 5.68 28.16 3.18
N VAL A 35 6.29 27.12 2.59
CA VAL A 35 5.97 25.72 2.91
C VAL A 35 6.19 25.44 4.39
N LEU A 36 7.35 25.80 4.94
CA LEU A 36 7.69 25.58 6.35
C LEU A 36 6.73 26.27 7.31
N GLN A 37 6.38 27.53 7.05
CA GLN A 37 5.41 28.26 7.86
C GLN A 37 4.06 27.53 7.86
N LYS A 38 3.61 27.08 6.68
CA LYS A 38 2.32 26.39 6.57
C LYS A 38 2.30 25.04 7.29
N VAL A 39 3.40 24.30 7.22
CA VAL A 39 3.55 23.03 7.93
C VAL A 39 3.50 23.24 9.44
N GLN A 40 4.15 24.29 9.97
CA GLN A 40 4.12 24.62 11.40
C GLN A 40 2.70 24.93 11.92
N GLU A 41 1.87 25.59 11.10
CA GLU A 41 0.44 25.78 11.43
C GLU A 41 -0.27 24.42 11.57
N ILE A 42 -0.07 23.52 10.61
CA ILE A 42 -0.71 22.20 10.57
C ILE A 42 -0.22 21.30 11.72
N GLU A 43 1.04 21.41 12.14
CA GLU A 43 1.61 20.64 13.27
C GLU A 43 0.82 20.83 14.57
N SER A 44 0.36 22.05 14.85
CA SER A 44 -0.41 22.34 16.06
C SER A 44 -1.81 21.73 15.97
N GLU A 45 -2.45 21.85 14.81
CA GLU A 45 -3.78 21.30 14.54
C GLU A 45 -3.79 19.76 14.60
N VAL A 46 -2.78 19.10 14.03
CA VAL A 46 -2.65 17.63 14.04
C VAL A 46 -2.52 17.10 15.46
N GLN A 47 -1.73 17.74 16.32
CA GLN A 47 -1.60 17.35 17.73
C GLN A 47 -2.93 17.51 18.50
N GLU A 48 -3.65 18.61 18.27
CA GLU A 48 -4.95 18.86 18.89
C GLU A 48 -5.99 17.84 18.43
N ILE A 49 -6.15 17.68 17.10
CA ILE A 49 -7.11 16.76 16.50
C ILE A 49 -6.86 15.34 16.99
N ARG A 50 -5.60 14.89 16.97
CA ARG A 50 -5.24 13.51 17.32
C ARG A 50 -5.12 13.25 18.83
N ASN A 51 -5.16 14.33 19.62
CA ASN A 51 -4.94 14.32 21.06
C ASN A 51 -3.64 13.60 21.47
N LEU A 52 -2.56 13.94 20.77
CA LEU A 52 -1.19 13.45 21.01
C LEU A 52 -0.22 14.61 20.83
N THR A 53 0.95 14.52 21.45
CA THR A 53 2.01 15.52 21.28
C THR A 53 3.23 14.92 20.61
N PHE A 54 3.95 15.73 19.85
CA PHE A 54 5.29 15.39 19.42
C PHE A 54 6.23 15.36 20.64
N LYS A 55 6.94 14.24 20.84
CA LYS A 55 8.03 14.11 21.81
C LYS A 55 9.28 14.85 21.34
N GLU A 56 9.49 14.88 20.03
CA GLU A 56 10.51 15.67 19.35
C GLU A 56 9.86 16.37 18.16
N SER A 57 10.18 17.64 17.91
CA SER A 57 9.62 18.33 16.74
C SER A 57 9.97 17.60 15.44
N PRO A 58 9.01 17.46 14.50
CA PRO A 58 9.27 16.87 13.19
C PRO A 58 10.30 17.71 12.43
N LYS A 59 11.18 17.04 11.68
CA LYS A 59 12.17 17.70 10.82
C LYS A 59 11.61 17.80 9.41
N ILE A 60 11.15 18.99 9.03
CA ILE A 60 10.62 19.26 7.69
C ILE A 60 11.78 19.55 6.72
N ILE A 61 11.81 18.81 5.61
CA ILE A 61 12.85 18.92 4.59
C ILE A 61 12.16 19.17 3.25
N VAL A 62 12.21 20.43 2.81
CA VAL A 62 11.72 20.82 1.48
C VAL A 62 12.78 20.44 0.44
N ILE A 63 12.35 19.76 -0.61
CA ILE A 63 13.19 19.31 -1.73
C ILE A 63 12.51 19.63 -3.05
N THR A 64 13.30 19.69 -4.11
CA THR A 64 12.80 19.77 -5.48
C THR A 64 12.39 18.38 -6.00
N ARG A 65 11.58 18.35 -7.05
CA ARG A 65 11.22 17.11 -7.76
C ARG A 65 12.46 16.39 -8.28
N GLN A 66 13.48 17.13 -8.70
CA GLN A 66 14.75 16.56 -9.15
C GLN A 66 15.50 15.86 -8.00
N GLU A 67 15.64 16.51 -6.84
CA GLU A 67 16.27 15.91 -5.67
C GLU A 67 15.50 14.67 -5.19
N ALA A 68 14.16 14.69 -5.29
CA ALA A 68 13.33 13.53 -4.99
C ALA A 68 13.63 12.35 -5.94
N LEU A 69 13.78 12.60 -7.24
CA LEU A 69 14.16 11.59 -8.23
C LEU A 69 15.59 11.06 -8.00
N GLU A 70 16.53 11.92 -7.62
CA GLU A 70 17.90 11.50 -7.34
C GLU A 70 17.99 10.62 -6.09
N LYS A 71 17.16 10.91 -5.08
CA LYS A 71 17.19 10.23 -3.79
C LYS A 71 16.29 8.99 -3.69
N TRP A 72 15.12 9.03 -4.31
CA TRP A 72 14.13 7.93 -4.30
C TRP A 72 13.70 7.49 -5.70
N GLY A 73 14.47 7.84 -6.72
CA GLY A 73 14.32 7.24 -8.05
C GLY A 73 14.32 5.72 -7.96
N PRO A 74 13.73 5.03 -8.95
CA PRO A 74 13.49 3.60 -8.89
C PRO A 74 14.79 2.86 -8.62
N SER A 75 14.95 2.41 -7.37
CA SER A 75 16.03 1.48 -7.03
C SER A 75 15.82 0.22 -7.87
N LYS A 76 16.92 -0.51 -8.14
CA LYS A 76 16.81 -1.93 -8.49
C LYS A 76 16.33 -2.65 -7.23
N GLY A 77 15.08 -2.41 -6.82
CA GLY A 77 14.53 -3.09 -5.67
C GLY A 77 14.53 -4.58 -5.92
N ASP A 78 14.31 -5.37 -4.88
CA ASP A 78 14.65 -6.79 -4.92
C ASP A 78 13.93 -7.52 -6.06
N ILE A 79 14.66 -7.73 -7.17
CA ILE A 79 14.16 -8.34 -8.39
C ILE A 79 13.73 -9.77 -8.07
N PHE A 80 14.36 -10.40 -7.07
CA PHE A 80 14.01 -11.73 -6.61
C PHE A 80 12.61 -11.75 -5.98
N GLU A 81 12.35 -10.90 -4.99
CA GLU A 81 11.03 -10.77 -4.36
C GLU A 81 9.92 -10.44 -5.37
N LEU A 82 10.17 -9.51 -6.30
CA LEU A 82 9.19 -9.18 -7.34
C LEU A 82 8.86 -10.36 -8.25
N ARG A 83 9.82 -11.26 -8.51
CA ARG A 83 9.59 -12.47 -9.29
C ARG A 83 8.78 -13.50 -8.51
N ILE A 84 9.06 -13.65 -7.20
CA ILE A 84 8.29 -14.54 -6.31
C ILE A 84 6.82 -14.08 -6.26
N TRP A 85 6.57 -12.81 -5.96
CA TRP A 85 5.22 -12.26 -5.93
C TRP A 85 4.52 -12.29 -7.30
N GLY A 86 5.25 -12.02 -8.39
CA GLY A 86 4.73 -12.18 -9.74
C GLY A 86 4.26 -13.60 -10.02
N ALA A 87 5.09 -14.60 -9.70
CA ALA A 87 4.70 -15.99 -9.84
C ALA A 87 3.49 -16.35 -8.98
N ILE A 88 3.41 -15.86 -7.72
CA ILE A 88 2.26 -16.08 -6.86
C ILE A 88 0.99 -15.51 -7.51
N TYR A 89 0.99 -14.23 -7.89
CA TYR A 89 -0.19 -13.56 -8.44
C TYR A 89 -0.65 -14.16 -9.78
N GLU A 90 0.28 -14.57 -10.63
CA GLU A 90 -0.06 -15.27 -11.89
C GLU A 90 -0.64 -16.66 -11.59
N MET A 91 -0.02 -17.43 -10.70
CA MET A 91 -0.41 -18.82 -10.41
C MET A 91 -1.67 -18.94 -9.53
N THR A 92 -2.05 -17.90 -8.79
CA THR A 92 -3.36 -17.78 -8.09
C THR A 92 -4.44 -17.10 -8.94
N PHE A 93 -4.12 -16.75 -10.19
CA PHE A 93 -5.02 -16.12 -11.16
C PHE A 93 -5.39 -14.65 -10.87
N LEU A 94 -4.68 -13.97 -9.97
CA LEU A 94 -4.95 -12.55 -9.69
C LEU A 94 -4.57 -11.64 -10.87
N VAL A 95 -3.49 -11.97 -11.58
CA VAL A 95 -3.02 -11.20 -12.74
C VAL A 95 -2.79 -12.11 -13.95
N PRO A 96 -2.92 -11.62 -15.20
CA PRO A 96 -2.57 -12.40 -16.38
C PRO A 96 -1.05 -12.62 -16.48
N PRO A 97 -0.58 -13.64 -17.23
CA PRO A 97 0.86 -13.92 -17.39
C PRO A 97 1.70 -12.82 -18.04
N SER A 98 1.04 -11.86 -18.70
CA SER A 98 1.66 -10.71 -19.34
C SER A 98 1.87 -9.53 -18.39
N TYR A 99 1.39 -9.63 -17.15
CA TYR A 99 1.43 -8.56 -16.17
C TYR A 99 2.87 -8.27 -15.73
N ASN A 100 3.25 -6.99 -15.71
CA ASN A 100 4.63 -6.59 -15.47
C ASN A 100 4.77 -5.75 -14.19
N LEU A 101 4.95 -6.45 -13.06
CA LEU A 101 5.24 -5.85 -11.75
C LEU A 101 6.44 -4.90 -11.76
N THR A 102 7.44 -5.15 -12.61
CA THR A 102 8.65 -4.31 -12.66
C THR A 102 8.42 -2.98 -13.37
N ARG A 103 7.40 -2.91 -14.26
CA ARG A 103 7.05 -1.69 -14.98
C ARG A 103 6.27 -0.74 -14.08
N GLU A 104 5.27 -1.25 -13.36
CA GLU A 104 4.47 -0.44 -12.42
C GLU A 104 5.35 0.23 -11.37
N ARG A 105 6.35 -0.49 -10.85
CA ARG A 105 7.31 0.08 -9.90
C ARG A 105 8.19 1.19 -10.48
N LYS A 106 8.46 1.17 -11.79
CA LYS A 106 9.26 2.20 -12.48
C LYS A 106 8.45 3.46 -12.81
N GLU A 107 7.15 3.35 -12.94
CA GLU A 107 6.27 4.48 -13.26
C GLU A 107 5.94 5.33 -12.01
N GLN A 108 6.08 4.77 -10.80
CA GLN A 108 6.05 5.53 -9.54
C GLN A 108 7.30 6.42 -9.39
N THR A 109 7.23 7.68 -9.82
CA THR A 109 8.33 8.64 -9.64
C THR A 109 7.82 10.04 -9.25
N ALA A 110 8.40 10.60 -8.18
CA ALA A 110 8.34 11.99 -7.65
C ALA A 110 7.04 12.82 -7.84
N SER A 111 5.88 12.17 -7.98
CA SER A 111 4.56 12.79 -8.07
C SER A 111 3.90 12.99 -6.70
N TRP A 112 4.46 12.39 -5.65
CA TRP A 112 3.99 12.55 -4.27
C TRP A 112 4.26 13.96 -3.76
N ILE A 113 3.37 14.48 -2.91
CA ILE A 113 3.52 15.82 -2.32
C ILE A 113 4.48 15.78 -1.12
N ALA A 114 4.27 14.84 -0.21
CA ALA A 114 5.13 14.64 0.94
C ALA A 114 5.28 13.14 1.30
N VAL A 115 6.31 12.81 2.09
CA VAL A 115 6.53 11.46 2.63
C VAL A 115 7.27 11.51 3.97
N THR A 116 6.86 10.65 4.90
CA THR A 116 7.47 10.53 6.23
C THR A 116 8.51 9.42 6.31
N MET A 117 9.66 9.72 6.92
CA MET A 117 10.69 8.75 7.28
C MET A 117 11.18 8.98 8.71
N GLY A 118 10.65 8.19 9.65
CA GLY A 118 10.98 8.32 11.06
C GLY A 118 10.47 9.65 11.62
N ASN A 119 11.38 10.55 11.99
CA ASN A 119 11.04 11.90 12.48
C ASN A 119 11.21 12.99 11.40
N LYS A 120 11.31 12.61 10.12
CA LYS A 120 11.51 13.55 9.00
C LYS A 120 10.31 13.51 8.08
N VAL A 121 9.83 14.67 7.65
CA VAL A 121 8.83 14.81 6.58
C VAL A 121 9.51 15.50 5.41
N TYR A 122 9.57 14.82 4.27
CA TYR A 122 10.08 15.40 3.04
C TYR A 122 8.91 15.93 2.21
N ILE A 123 9.04 17.15 1.68
CA ILE A 123 7.99 17.78 0.88
C ILE A 123 8.60 18.20 -0.46
N ILE A 124 8.00 17.75 -1.57
CA ILE A 124 8.36 18.23 -2.91
C ILE A 124 7.73 19.60 -3.09
N GLU A 125 8.56 20.64 -3.14
CA GLU A 125 8.14 22.05 -3.20
C GLU A 125 7.17 22.29 -4.36
N GLU A 126 7.53 21.82 -5.57
CA GLU A 126 6.74 22.06 -6.77
C GLU A 126 5.35 21.43 -6.65
N ASN A 127 5.28 20.17 -6.22
CA ASN A 127 4.02 19.45 -6.06
C ASN A 127 3.15 20.10 -4.97
N PHE A 128 3.74 20.51 -3.85
CA PHE A 128 3.01 21.17 -2.76
C PHE A 128 2.37 22.48 -3.22
N LEU A 129 3.14 23.33 -3.93
CA LEU A 129 2.64 24.62 -4.41
C LEU A 129 1.60 24.47 -5.54
N GLU A 130 1.79 23.49 -6.44
CA GLU A 130 0.87 23.21 -7.54
C GLU A 130 -0.48 22.64 -7.06
N SER A 131 -0.47 21.86 -5.97
CA SER A 131 -1.66 21.21 -5.41
C SER A 131 -2.54 22.11 -4.55
N GLY A 132 -2.04 23.26 -4.08
CA GLY A 132 -2.84 24.20 -3.26
C GLY A 132 -3.31 23.58 -1.95
N GLU A 133 -4.58 23.76 -1.59
CA GLU A 133 -5.11 23.32 -0.29
C GLU A 133 -5.11 21.79 -0.09
N THR A 134 -5.13 21.01 -1.17
CA THR A 134 -5.06 19.53 -1.07
C THR A 134 -3.71 19.08 -0.53
N ALA A 135 -2.65 19.87 -0.70
CA ALA A 135 -1.34 19.62 -0.10
C ALA A 135 -1.37 19.68 1.43
N TYR A 136 -2.29 20.45 2.02
CA TYR A 136 -2.43 20.55 3.48
C TYR A 136 -2.99 19.25 4.08
N ARG A 137 -3.90 18.57 3.36
CA ARG A 137 -4.37 17.22 3.75
C ARG A 137 -3.20 16.26 3.83
N VAL A 138 -2.36 16.24 2.80
CA VAL A 138 -1.19 15.36 2.75
C VAL A 138 -0.22 15.67 3.88
N VAL A 139 0.06 16.95 4.16
CA VAL A 139 0.92 17.30 5.29
C VAL A 139 0.33 16.87 6.63
N ALA A 140 -0.99 17.02 6.84
CA ALA A 140 -1.65 16.56 8.06
C ALA A 140 -1.54 15.03 8.23
N HIS A 141 -1.69 14.29 7.13
CA HIS A 141 -1.50 12.84 7.08
C HIS A 141 -0.06 12.46 7.46
N GLU A 142 0.94 13.04 6.80
CA GLU A 142 2.36 12.75 7.05
C GLU A 142 2.81 13.12 8.47
N LEU A 143 2.37 14.26 9.00
CA LEU A 143 2.65 14.64 10.38
C LEU A 143 2.04 13.65 11.40
N THR A 144 0.91 13.02 11.06
CA THR A 144 0.31 11.98 11.89
C THR A 144 1.18 10.74 11.94
N HIS A 145 1.86 10.36 10.84
CA HIS A 145 2.86 9.27 10.90
C HIS A 145 4.00 9.55 11.86
N VAL A 146 4.45 10.80 11.98
CA VAL A 146 5.45 11.18 12.98
C VAL A 146 4.89 10.99 14.39
N LEU A 147 3.64 11.40 14.67
CA LEU A 147 2.98 11.15 15.96
C LEU A 147 2.89 9.65 16.27
N GLN A 148 2.47 8.85 15.29
CA GLN A 148 2.35 7.39 15.44
C GLN A 148 3.70 6.74 15.74
N LYS A 149 4.76 7.17 15.04
CA LYS A 149 6.12 6.69 15.27
C LYS A 149 6.60 7.04 16.68
N GLN A 150 6.43 8.28 17.12
CA GLN A 150 6.95 8.74 18.41
C GLN A 150 6.16 8.19 19.60
N ASN A 151 4.83 8.10 19.48
CA ASN A 151 3.96 7.71 20.59
C ASN A 151 3.79 6.20 20.72
N PHE A 152 3.79 5.47 19.61
CA PHE A 152 3.50 4.03 19.61
C PHE A 152 4.64 3.17 19.06
N ASN A 153 5.66 3.77 18.43
CA ASN A 153 6.62 3.04 17.61
C ASN A 153 5.91 2.12 16.60
N ALA A 154 4.86 2.64 15.96
CA ALA A 154 3.95 1.86 15.12
C ALA A 154 4.73 1.04 14.06
N PRO A 155 4.48 -0.29 13.97
CA PRO A 155 5.04 -1.10 12.91
C PRO A 155 4.32 -0.84 11.58
N TYR A 156 4.98 -1.18 10.48
CA TYR A 156 4.44 -0.97 9.12
C TYR A 156 4.41 -2.26 8.28
N SER A 157 4.70 -3.39 8.91
CA SER A 157 4.69 -4.72 8.28
C SER A 157 4.44 -5.80 9.33
N GLY A 158 3.91 -6.93 8.86
CA GLY A 158 3.76 -8.17 9.60
C GLY A 158 4.54 -9.30 8.93
N PRO A 159 4.44 -10.53 9.46
CA PRO A 159 5.11 -11.71 8.90
C PRO A 159 4.51 -12.20 7.58
N THR A 160 3.32 -11.75 7.20
CA THR A 160 2.57 -12.20 6.01
C THR A 160 2.00 -11.00 5.25
N LEU A 161 1.53 -11.22 4.02
CA LEU A 161 0.77 -10.24 3.25
C LEU A 161 -0.47 -9.78 4.02
N ASP A 162 -1.28 -10.72 4.51
CA ASP A 162 -2.52 -10.43 5.23
C ASP A 162 -2.28 -9.55 6.47
N SER A 163 -1.32 -9.93 7.31
CA SER A 163 -0.98 -9.16 8.51
C SER A 163 -0.33 -7.82 8.19
N THR A 164 0.47 -7.74 7.12
CA THR A 164 1.05 -6.47 6.65
C THR A 164 -0.03 -5.49 6.21
N LEU A 165 -0.98 -5.94 5.39
CA LEU A 165 -2.10 -5.11 4.94
C LEU A 165 -2.98 -4.68 6.12
N ALA A 166 -3.23 -5.58 7.08
CA ALA A 166 -4.01 -5.27 8.28
C ALA A 166 -3.35 -4.20 9.15
N ILE A 167 -2.06 -4.35 9.46
CA ILE A 167 -1.28 -3.39 10.25
C ILE A 167 -1.26 -2.02 9.55
N ARG A 168 -0.98 -2.01 8.25
CA ARG A 168 -0.98 -0.76 7.47
C ARG A 168 -2.34 -0.10 7.48
N ALA A 169 -3.45 -0.85 7.41
CA ALA A 169 -4.79 -0.27 7.46
C ALA A 169 -5.06 0.49 8.78
N LEU A 170 -4.53 0.04 9.92
CA LEU A 170 -4.58 0.82 11.16
C LEU A 170 -3.75 2.11 11.05
N VAL A 171 -2.53 2.02 10.51
CA VAL A 171 -1.60 3.16 10.41
C VAL A 171 -2.12 4.23 9.45
N GLU A 172 -2.47 3.82 8.23
CA GLU A 172 -2.99 4.69 7.18
C GLU A 172 -4.37 5.24 7.54
N GLY A 173 -5.26 4.40 8.06
CA GLY A 173 -6.60 4.84 8.48
C GLY A 173 -6.59 5.88 9.60
N ASP A 174 -5.66 5.79 10.54
CA ASP A 174 -5.48 6.80 11.59
C ASP A 174 -4.95 8.12 11.03
N ALA A 175 -3.96 8.05 10.13
CA ALA A 175 -3.45 9.25 9.45
C ALA A 175 -4.52 9.91 8.56
N ASP A 176 -5.28 9.12 7.81
CA ASP A 176 -6.40 9.61 6.99
C ASP A 176 -7.52 10.23 7.83
N LEU A 177 -7.89 9.63 8.97
CA LEU A 177 -8.91 10.19 9.83
C LEU A 177 -8.50 11.56 10.40
N VAL A 178 -7.25 11.71 10.84
CA VAL A 178 -6.73 13.01 11.31
C VAL A 178 -6.73 14.04 10.19
N ALA A 179 -6.22 13.68 9.01
CA ALA A 179 -6.18 14.55 7.86
C ALA A 179 -7.58 14.98 7.40
N ASP A 180 -8.55 14.06 7.42
CA ASP A 180 -9.93 14.35 7.07
C ASP A 180 -10.63 15.25 8.10
N LEU A 181 -10.36 15.06 9.40
CA LEU A 181 -10.86 15.96 10.45
C LEU A 181 -10.26 17.36 10.32
N TYR A 182 -8.99 17.46 9.94
CA TYR A 182 -8.35 18.74 9.63
C TYR A 182 -9.03 19.40 8.42
N CYS A 183 -9.21 18.68 7.32
CA CYS A 183 -9.91 19.21 6.14
C CYS A 183 -11.34 19.66 6.46
N LYS A 184 -12.08 18.88 7.25
CA LYS A 184 -13.44 19.26 7.71
C LYS A 184 -13.44 20.55 8.53
N ARG A 185 -12.47 20.74 9.43
CA ARG A 185 -12.33 21.96 10.25
C ARG A 185 -12.13 23.22 9.39
N TYR A 186 -11.40 23.09 8.29
CA TYR A 186 -11.03 24.20 7.40
C TYR A 186 -11.82 24.26 6.08
N HIS A 187 -12.84 23.41 5.91
CA HIS A 187 -13.64 23.30 4.68
C HIS A 187 -12.81 23.02 3.41
N ILE A 188 -11.70 22.27 3.56
CA ILE A 188 -10.85 21.84 2.45
C ILE A 188 -11.49 20.59 1.81
N PRO A 189 -11.59 20.51 0.46
CA PRO A 189 -12.05 19.30 -0.22
C PRO A 189 -11.19 18.08 0.14
N ILE A 190 -11.84 16.97 0.46
CA ILE A 190 -11.17 15.70 0.77
C ILE A 190 -10.99 14.91 -0.52
N GLU A 191 -9.75 14.86 -1.01
CA GLU A 191 -9.33 14.01 -2.12
C GLU A 191 -8.55 12.81 -1.57
N LYS A 192 -9.12 11.61 -1.70
CA LYS A 192 -8.50 10.36 -1.21
C LYS A 192 -8.96 9.16 -2.01
N ILE A 193 -8.22 8.06 -1.86
CA ILE A 193 -8.56 6.77 -2.48
C ILE A 193 -9.77 6.18 -1.74
N THR A 194 -10.85 5.92 -2.45
CA THR A 194 -12.12 5.40 -1.86
C THR A 194 -12.61 4.12 -2.49
N SER A 195 -12.00 3.69 -3.61
CA SER A 195 -12.40 2.52 -4.37
C SER A 195 -11.18 1.75 -4.88
N LEU A 196 -11.41 0.48 -5.21
CA LEU A 196 -10.44 -0.37 -5.88
C LEU A 196 -10.42 -0.06 -7.39
N TYR A 197 -9.28 -0.32 -8.03
CA TYR A 197 -9.10 -0.20 -9.47
C TYR A 197 -8.77 -1.60 -10.03
N LEU A 198 -9.78 -2.26 -10.60
CA LEU A 198 -9.71 -3.71 -10.88
C LEU A 198 -8.83 -4.03 -12.09
N GLU A 199 -8.59 -3.06 -12.96
CA GLU A 199 -7.64 -3.15 -14.08
C GLU A 199 -6.18 -3.25 -13.60
N ASP A 200 -5.91 -2.79 -12.37
CA ASP A 200 -4.61 -2.95 -11.69
C ASP A 200 -4.84 -3.55 -10.29
N PRO A 201 -4.98 -4.89 -10.20
CA PRO A 201 -5.26 -5.55 -8.93
C PRO A 201 -4.09 -5.47 -7.96
N VAL A 202 -2.84 -5.34 -8.41
CA VAL A 202 -1.71 -5.19 -7.46
C VAL A 202 -1.68 -3.78 -6.89
N TRP A 203 -2.04 -2.76 -7.66
CA TRP A 203 -2.33 -1.45 -7.08
C TRP A 203 -3.46 -1.55 -6.05
N SER A 204 -4.56 -2.24 -6.37
CA SER A 204 -5.68 -2.44 -5.45
C SER A 204 -5.30 -3.19 -4.17
N LEU A 205 -4.38 -4.16 -4.25
CA LEU A 205 -3.78 -4.80 -3.07
C LEU A 205 -3.10 -3.78 -2.16
N ASN A 206 -2.31 -2.88 -2.76
CA ASN A 206 -1.60 -1.84 -2.02
C ASN A 206 -2.51 -0.67 -1.57
N ALA A 207 -3.67 -0.50 -2.21
CA ALA A 207 -4.67 0.51 -1.84
C ALA A 207 -5.54 0.08 -0.64
N PHE A 208 -5.55 -1.20 -0.27
CA PHE A 208 -6.34 -1.72 0.86
C PHE A 208 -6.22 -0.90 2.14
N PRO A 209 -5.01 -0.53 2.61
CA PRO A 209 -4.84 0.25 3.83
C PRO A 209 -5.59 1.58 3.83
N TYR A 210 -5.73 2.21 2.67
CA TYR A 210 -6.42 3.50 2.53
C TYR A 210 -7.94 3.29 2.42
N VAL A 211 -8.38 2.36 1.56
CA VAL A 211 -9.82 2.13 1.29
C VAL A 211 -10.54 1.53 2.51
N PHE A 212 -9.92 0.56 3.18
CA PHE A 212 -10.53 -0.18 4.29
C PHE A 212 -10.03 0.31 5.65
N GLY A 213 -8.79 0.80 5.74
CA GLY A 213 -8.26 1.34 6.98
C GLY A 213 -8.99 2.59 7.45
N ASP A 214 -9.35 3.49 6.53
CA ASP A 214 -10.17 4.68 6.82
C ASP A 214 -11.47 4.29 7.55
N LYS A 215 -12.23 3.35 6.99
CA LYS A 215 -13.48 2.84 7.59
C LYS A 215 -13.23 2.12 8.92
N PHE A 216 -12.16 1.32 9.00
CA PHE A 216 -11.80 0.60 10.22
C PHE A 216 -11.46 1.54 11.37
N VAL A 217 -10.61 2.54 11.15
CA VAL A 217 -10.21 3.48 12.20
C VAL A 217 -11.34 4.45 12.54
N GLN A 218 -12.13 4.89 11.56
CA GLN A 218 -13.36 5.63 11.82
C GLN A 218 -14.29 4.84 12.76
N TYR A 219 -14.50 3.55 12.50
CA TYR A 219 -15.33 2.70 13.37
C TYR A 219 -14.78 2.64 14.81
N LEU A 220 -13.47 2.45 14.98
CA LEU A 220 -12.86 2.46 16.32
C LEU A 220 -13.01 3.81 17.01
N TYR A 221 -12.82 4.90 16.27
CA TYR A 221 -12.97 6.25 16.80
C TYR A 221 -14.41 6.54 17.23
N GLU A 222 -15.41 6.15 16.44
CA GLU A 222 -16.83 6.32 16.79
C GLU A 222 -17.24 5.48 18.01
N LYS A 223 -16.63 4.29 18.20
CA LYS A 223 -16.93 3.41 19.35
C LYS A 223 -16.27 3.81 20.65
N GLY A 224 -15.06 4.37 20.61
CA GLY A 224 -14.28 4.60 21.84
C GLY A 224 -13.28 5.75 21.77
N GLY A 225 -13.43 6.65 20.80
CA GLY A 225 -12.57 7.79 20.55
C GLY A 225 -11.12 7.40 20.28
N TRP A 226 -10.22 8.39 20.38
CA TRP A 226 -8.78 8.16 20.27
C TRP A 226 -8.24 7.16 21.29
N GLY A 227 -8.92 6.98 22.43
CA GLY A 227 -8.53 5.98 23.42
C GLY A 227 -8.59 4.55 22.88
N LEU A 228 -9.60 4.22 22.06
CA LEU A 228 -9.69 2.90 21.42
C LEU A 228 -8.71 2.75 20.26
N VAL A 229 -8.52 3.80 19.45
CA VAL A 229 -7.51 3.82 18.38
C VAL A 229 -6.10 3.63 18.94
N ASN A 230 -5.75 4.33 20.04
CA ASN A 230 -4.46 4.19 20.72
C ASN A 230 -4.22 2.76 21.21
N ARG A 231 -5.26 2.10 21.77
CA ARG A 231 -5.16 0.71 22.22
C ARG A 231 -4.89 -0.24 21.05
N ALA A 232 -5.33 0.09 19.84
CA ALA A 232 -5.07 -0.74 18.67
C ALA A 232 -3.58 -0.82 18.30
N TYR A 233 -2.78 0.19 18.63
CA TYR A 233 -1.33 0.09 18.47
C TYR A 233 -0.65 -0.89 19.44
N SER A 234 -1.28 -1.20 20.58
CA SER A 234 -0.82 -2.25 21.51
C SER A 234 -1.42 -3.62 21.20
N LYS A 235 -2.46 -3.67 20.38
CA LYS A 235 -3.17 -4.89 19.95
C LYS A 235 -3.53 -4.75 18.47
N LEU A 236 -2.52 -4.88 17.62
CA LEU A 236 -2.66 -4.62 16.19
C LEU A 236 -3.72 -5.54 15.55
N PRO A 237 -4.45 -5.07 14.52
CA PRO A 237 -5.16 -5.99 13.65
C PRO A 237 -4.15 -6.90 12.95
N ILE A 238 -4.47 -8.19 12.88
CA ILE A 238 -3.56 -9.24 12.37
C ILE A 238 -4.07 -9.88 11.08
N THR A 239 -5.30 -9.56 10.66
CA THR A 239 -5.89 -10.04 9.40
C THR A 239 -6.66 -8.92 8.71
N THR A 240 -6.71 -8.96 7.39
CA THR A 240 -7.58 -8.09 6.59
C THR A 240 -9.05 -8.33 6.91
N GLN A 241 -9.43 -9.54 7.35
CA GLN A 241 -10.77 -9.85 7.87
C GLN A 241 -11.19 -8.97 9.05
N GLN A 242 -10.28 -8.77 10.02
CA GLN A 242 -10.53 -7.89 11.16
C GLN A 242 -10.73 -6.43 10.77
N VAL A 243 -10.07 -5.98 9.69
CA VAL A 243 -10.19 -4.62 9.17
C VAL A 243 -11.49 -4.46 8.38
N MET A 244 -11.82 -5.43 7.51
CA MET A 244 -13.05 -5.44 6.72
C MET A 244 -14.30 -5.65 7.59
N ASN A 245 -14.16 -6.31 8.75
CA ASN A 245 -15.23 -6.60 9.70
C ASN A 245 -14.79 -6.16 11.13
N PRO A 246 -14.84 -4.86 11.47
CA PRO A 246 -14.27 -4.31 12.70
C PRO A 246 -14.80 -4.93 14.01
N GLU A 247 -16.01 -5.51 14.00
CA GLU A 247 -16.56 -6.27 15.13
C GLU A 247 -15.67 -7.49 15.49
N MET A 248 -15.07 -8.13 14.49
CA MET A 248 -14.16 -9.26 14.70
C MET A 248 -12.87 -8.82 15.40
N TYR A 249 -12.39 -7.62 15.09
CA TYR A 249 -11.25 -7.02 15.79
C TYR A 249 -11.57 -6.76 17.27
N LEU A 250 -12.72 -6.14 17.57
CA LEU A 250 -13.11 -5.84 18.95
C LEU A 250 -13.40 -7.08 19.80
N SER A 251 -13.85 -8.16 19.17
CA SER A 251 -14.09 -9.45 19.81
C SER A 251 -12.83 -10.34 19.90
N TYR A 252 -11.69 -9.88 19.39
CA TYR A 252 -10.43 -10.63 19.33
C TYR A 252 -10.58 -11.99 18.62
N THR A 253 -11.29 -12.00 17.49
CA THR A 253 -11.38 -13.20 16.64
C THR A 253 -10.03 -13.44 15.95
N PHE A 254 -9.44 -14.63 16.13
CA PHE A 254 -8.16 -15.02 15.54
C PHE A 254 -8.36 -15.96 14.34
N PRO A 255 -7.50 -15.89 13.32
CA PRO A 255 -7.51 -16.87 12.24
C PRO A 255 -7.06 -18.24 12.76
N GLU A 256 -7.53 -19.30 12.10
CA GLU A 256 -7.09 -20.66 12.29
C GLU A 256 -5.66 -20.86 11.77
N ASN A 257 -4.88 -21.63 12.52
CA ASN A 257 -3.55 -22.03 12.09
C ASN A 257 -3.67 -23.15 11.04
N VAL A 258 -3.40 -22.82 9.78
CA VAL A 258 -3.45 -23.77 8.67
C VAL A 258 -2.04 -24.28 8.36
N SER A 259 -1.83 -25.59 8.50
CA SER A 259 -0.58 -26.24 8.10
C SER A 259 -0.66 -26.78 6.67
N LEU A 260 0.38 -26.53 5.87
CA LEU A 260 0.52 -27.03 4.51
C LEU A 260 1.98 -27.39 4.24
N SER A 261 2.21 -28.54 3.60
CA SER A 261 3.55 -29.00 3.22
C SER A 261 3.58 -29.40 1.75
N VAL A 262 4.62 -29.00 1.02
CA VAL A 262 4.86 -29.39 -0.38
C VAL A 262 5.98 -30.43 -0.42
N LYS A 263 5.76 -31.56 -1.11
CA LYS A 263 6.72 -32.69 -1.16
C LYS A 263 7.72 -32.64 -2.32
N ASN A 264 7.42 -31.91 -3.40
CA ASN A 264 8.10 -32.04 -4.69
C ASN A 264 8.89 -30.80 -5.13
N GLY A 265 9.51 -30.09 -4.18
CA GLY A 265 10.33 -28.92 -4.46
C GLY A 265 10.91 -28.30 -3.19
N GLU A 266 11.89 -27.43 -3.36
CA GLU A 266 12.42 -26.58 -2.29
C GLU A 266 11.44 -25.42 -2.07
N VAL A 267 11.07 -25.16 -0.82
CA VAL A 267 10.18 -24.04 -0.47
C VAL A 267 10.94 -22.73 -0.66
N VAL A 268 10.42 -21.86 -1.52
CA VAL A 268 11.00 -20.54 -1.81
C VAL A 268 10.21 -19.41 -1.17
N HIS A 269 8.92 -19.61 -0.87
CA HIS A 269 8.08 -18.63 -0.18
C HIS A 269 6.95 -19.30 0.59
N GLU A 270 6.59 -18.71 1.73
CA GLU A 270 5.40 -19.09 2.48
C GLU A 270 4.65 -17.84 2.95
N ASP A 271 3.32 -17.87 2.89
CA ASP A 271 2.52 -16.69 3.24
C ASP A 271 1.10 -17.04 3.72
N THR A 272 0.39 -16.02 4.21
CA THR A 272 -1.06 -16.00 4.44
C THR A 272 -1.65 -14.85 3.62
N MET A 273 -2.61 -15.18 2.76
CA MET A 273 -3.18 -14.26 1.77
C MET A 273 -4.32 -13.42 2.35
N GLY A 274 -5.19 -14.04 3.15
CA GLY A 274 -6.25 -13.33 3.87
C GLY A 274 -7.58 -13.19 3.14
N GLU A 275 -8.61 -12.73 3.87
CA GLU A 275 -9.95 -12.47 3.33
C GLU A 275 -9.90 -11.49 2.15
N PHE A 276 -9.15 -10.39 2.28
CA PHE A 276 -9.13 -9.36 1.25
C PHE A 276 -8.54 -9.86 -0.07
N TYR A 277 -7.52 -10.73 -0.03
CA TYR A 277 -6.94 -11.29 -1.25
C TYR A 277 -7.97 -12.13 -2.02
N ILE A 278 -8.77 -12.93 -1.30
CA ILE A 278 -9.86 -13.72 -1.90
C ILE A 278 -10.94 -12.78 -2.45
N TYR A 279 -11.35 -11.77 -1.67
CA TYR A 279 -12.32 -10.79 -2.10
C TYR A 279 -11.89 -10.11 -3.42
N LEU A 280 -10.65 -9.61 -3.49
CA LEU A 280 -10.11 -8.97 -4.67
C LEU A 280 -10.00 -9.93 -5.86
N LEU A 281 -9.54 -11.18 -5.64
CA LEU A 281 -9.49 -12.20 -6.67
C LEU A 281 -10.88 -12.41 -7.31
N LEU A 282 -11.94 -12.47 -6.51
CA LEU A 282 -13.30 -12.62 -7.02
C LEU A 282 -13.74 -11.39 -7.85
N LEU A 283 -13.46 -10.17 -7.37
CA LEU A 283 -13.82 -8.94 -8.10
C LEU A 283 -13.14 -8.85 -9.47
N VAL A 284 -11.85 -9.18 -9.56
CA VAL A 284 -11.09 -9.16 -10.82
C VAL A 284 -11.66 -10.13 -11.85
N HIS A 285 -12.33 -11.19 -11.38
CA HIS A 285 -13.02 -12.17 -12.22
C HIS A 285 -14.52 -11.89 -12.38
N ASN A 286 -14.93 -10.63 -12.22
CA ASN A 286 -16.28 -10.10 -12.48
C ASN A 286 -17.38 -10.67 -11.57
N TYR A 287 -17.05 -11.14 -10.36
CA TYR A 287 -18.06 -11.38 -9.35
C TYR A 287 -18.62 -10.05 -8.84
N GLU A 288 -19.93 -9.99 -8.61
CA GLU A 288 -20.54 -8.80 -7.99
C GLU A 288 -19.98 -8.58 -6.57
N GLU A 289 -19.81 -7.32 -6.15
CA GLU A 289 -19.19 -7.00 -4.85
C GLU A 289 -19.85 -7.71 -3.67
N LYS A 290 -21.18 -7.83 -3.70
CA LYS A 290 -21.96 -8.50 -2.66
C LYS A 290 -21.65 -9.99 -2.62
N GLU A 291 -21.65 -10.67 -3.77
CA GLU A 291 -21.32 -12.09 -3.87
C GLU A 291 -19.87 -12.35 -3.45
N ALA A 292 -18.93 -11.55 -3.95
CA ALA A 292 -17.52 -11.63 -3.60
C ALA A 292 -17.31 -11.49 -2.08
N LYS A 293 -17.98 -10.51 -1.45
CA LYS A 293 -17.92 -10.32 0.01
C LYS A 293 -18.55 -11.49 0.77
N GLU A 294 -19.71 -11.98 0.33
CA GLU A 294 -20.37 -13.12 0.95
C GLU A 294 -19.51 -14.39 0.92
N ILE A 295 -18.79 -14.63 -0.18
CA ILE A 295 -17.83 -15.74 -0.27
C ILE A 295 -16.65 -15.47 0.67
N ALA A 296 -15.97 -14.32 0.53
CA ALA A 296 -14.74 -14.02 1.27
C ALA A 296 -14.93 -13.97 2.80
N ASP A 297 -16.08 -13.50 3.29
CA ASP A 297 -16.43 -13.42 4.73
C ASP A 297 -16.36 -14.79 5.45
N GLY A 298 -16.52 -15.88 4.69
CA GLY A 298 -16.38 -17.23 5.18
C GLY A 298 -14.95 -17.63 5.54
N TRP A 299 -13.93 -16.87 5.13
CA TRP A 299 -12.52 -17.19 5.36
C TRP A 299 -12.20 -17.27 6.86
N ARG A 300 -11.43 -18.27 7.27
CA ARG A 300 -11.00 -18.45 8.66
C ARG A 300 -9.49 -18.56 8.84
N GLY A 301 -8.72 -18.65 7.76
CA GLY A 301 -7.27 -18.82 7.81
C GLY A 301 -6.78 -19.47 6.53
N ASP A 302 -5.55 -19.19 6.14
CA ASP A 302 -4.93 -19.87 5.01
C ASP A 302 -3.40 -19.96 5.13
N LYS A 303 -2.85 -20.83 4.28
CA LYS A 303 -1.41 -20.99 4.10
C LYS A 303 -1.12 -21.21 2.63
N LEU A 304 -0.31 -20.32 2.07
CA LEU A 304 0.25 -20.44 0.73
C LEU A 304 1.71 -20.85 0.82
N VAL A 305 2.12 -21.78 -0.03
CA VAL A 305 3.51 -22.23 -0.18
C VAL A 305 3.86 -22.22 -1.65
N LEU A 306 4.89 -21.46 -2.02
CA LEU A 306 5.54 -21.55 -3.32
C LEU A 306 6.81 -22.39 -3.16
N ALA A 307 6.94 -23.42 -3.99
CA ALA A 307 8.11 -24.27 -4.06
C ALA A 307 8.63 -24.34 -5.49
N GLN A 308 9.91 -24.65 -5.65
CA GLN A 308 10.57 -24.77 -6.94
C GLN A 308 11.33 -26.10 -7.04
N ASN A 309 11.32 -26.70 -8.23
CA ASN A 309 12.24 -27.77 -8.61
C ASN A 309 12.92 -27.44 -9.94
N SER A 310 13.72 -28.38 -10.46
CA SER A 310 14.52 -28.16 -11.68
C SER A 310 13.71 -27.85 -12.93
N THR A 311 12.41 -28.14 -12.97
CA THR A 311 11.58 -28.01 -14.17
C THR A 311 10.30 -27.21 -13.95
N SER A 312 9.94 -26.85 -12.71
CA SER A 312 8.64 -26.26 -12.41
C SER A 312 8.62 -25.41 -11.14
N LEU A 313 7.69 -24.45 -11.13
CA LEU A 313 7.17 -23.82 -9.92
C LEU A 313 5.90 -24.56 -9.49
N ILE A 314 5.77 -24.78 -8.19
CA ILE A 314 4.65 -25.47 -7.55
C ILE A 314 4.09 -24.55 -6.49
N LEU A 315 2.86 -24.10 -6.69
CA LEU A 315 2.11 -23.32 -5.71
C LEU A 315 1.07 -24.23 -5.06
N ALA A 316 1.05 -24.28 -3.74
CA ALA A 316 -0.01 -24.92 -2.97
C ALA A 316 -0.64 -23.88 -2.05
N TRP A 317 -1.97 -23.83 -2.00
CA TRP A 317 -2.71 -22.91 -1.16
C TRP A 317 -3.86 -23.65 -0.48
N LYS A 318 -3.83 -23.68 0.86
CA LYS A 318 -4.87 -24.30 1.68
C LYS A 318 -5.63 -23.21 2.42
N THR A 319 -6.94 -23.14 2.22
CA THR A 319 -7.84 -22.18 2.88
C THR A 319 -8.82 -22.91 3.79
N ALA A 320 -9.06 -22.35 4.98
CA ALA A 320 -10.03 -22.83 5.96
C ALA A 320 -11.26 -21.92 5.95
N TRP A 321 -12.44 -22.52 6.04
CA TRP A 321 -13.73 -21.82 5.89
C TRP A 321 -14.65 -22.04 7.08
N LYS A 322 -15.53 -21.09 7.35
CA LYS A 322 -16.51 -21.12 8.45
C LYS A 322 -17.24 -22.46 8.55
N ASP A 323 -17.68 -23.00 7.42
CA ASP A 323 -18.40 -24.26 7.26
C ASP A 323 -18.15 -24.86 5.86
N GLU A 324 -18.64 -26.09 5.65
CA GLU A 324 -18.46 -26.80 4.38
C GLU A 324 -19.15 -26.09 3.19
N SER A 325 -20.27 -25.41 3.44
CA SER A 325 -20.98 -24.64 2.40
C SER A 325 -20.16 -23.43 1.95
N SER A 326 -19.51 -22.74 2.88
CA SER A 326 -18.59 -21.64 2.58
C SER A 326 -17.38 -22.12 1.79
N ALA A 327 -16.82 -23.29 2.15
CA ALA A 327 -15.76 -23.92 1.38
C ALA A 327 -16.19 -24.28 -0.04
N GLU A 328 -17.40 -24.82 -0.21
CA GLU A 328 -17.97 -25.19 -1.50
C GLU A 328 -18.16 -23.97 -2.42
N LYS A 329 -18.64 -22.85 -1.88
CA LYS A 329 -18.76 -21.59 -2.65
C LYS A 329 -17.40 -21.15 -3.21
N PHE A 330 -16.38 -21.10 -2.37
CA PHE A 330 -15.03 -20.72 -2.83
C PHE A 330 -14.42 -21.75 -3.78
N TYR A 331 -14.61 -23.05 -3.52
CA TYR A 331 -14.18 -24.14 -4.41
C TYR A 331 -14.73 -23.95 -5.82
N ASN A 332 -16.03 -23.73 -5.94
CA ASN A 332 -16.71 -23.56 -7.23
C ASN A 332 -16.24 -22.27 -7.93
N ALA A 333 -16.08 -21.17 -7.18
CA ALA A 333 -15.59 -19.93 -7.75
C ALA A 333 -14.16 -20.05 -8.28
N LEU A 334 -13.24 -20.57 -7.45
CA LEU A 334 -11.84 -20.77 -7.83
C LEU A 334 -11.69 -21.74 -8.99
N LYS A 335 -12.55 -22.78 -9.06
CA LYS A 335 -12.57 -23.72 -10.18
C LYS A 335 -12.94 -23.03 -11.49
N THR A 336 -14.02 -22.26 -11.49
CA THR A 336 -14.47 -21.51 -12.67
C THR A 336 -13.39 -20.52 -13.13
N ILE A 337 -12.80 -19.78 -12.19
CA ILE A 337 -11.71 -18.83 -12.45
C ILE A 337 -10.51 -19.54 -13.10
N GLY A 338 -10.05 -20.65 -12.50
CA GLY A 338 -8.89 -21.39 -13.00
C GLY A 338 -9.14 -22.01 -14.38
N ASP A 339 -10.32 -22.60 -14.61
CA ASP A 339 -10.68 -23.20 -15.90
C ASP A 339 -10.69 -22.13 -17.02
N ASN A 340 -11.22 -20.94 -16.73
CA ASN A 340 -11.20 -19.81 -17.66
C ASN A 340 -9.79 -19.26 -17.89
N TYR A 341 -8.99 -19.12 -16.82
CA TYR A 341 -7.63 -18.58 -16.89
C TYR A 341 -6.72 -19.45 -17.76
N VAL A 342 -6.69 -20.78 -17.53
CA VAL A 342 -5.87 -21.71 -18.32
C VAL A 342 -6.32 -21.76 -19.78
N LYS A 343 -7.63 -21.66 -20.03
CA LYS A 343 -8.17 -21.59 -21.40
C LYS A 343 -7.76 -20.30 -22.12
N ALA A 344 -7.70 -19.18 -21.41
CA ALA A 344 -7.31 -17.88 -21.97
C ALA A 344 -5.80 -17.76 -22.19
N HIS A 345 -4.99 -18.49 -21.42
CA HIS A 345 -3.52 -18.39 -21.42
C HIS A 345 -2.81 -19.75 -21.61
N PRO A 346 -3.06 -20.47 -22.72
CA PRO A 346 -2.45 -21.78 -22.96
C PRO A 346 -0.91 -21.74 -23.02
N GLU A 347 -0.32 -20.59 -23.37
CA GLU A 347 1.12 -20.35 -23.45
C GLU A 347 1.85 -20.34 -22.10
N PHE A 348 1.09 -20.21 -21.00
CA PHE A 348 1.60 -20.13 -19.63
C PHE A 348 2.01 -21.49 -19.05
N GLU A 349 1.61 -22.59 -19.70
CA GLU A 349 1.92 -23.97 -19.29
C GLU A 349 1.59 -24.26 -17.82
N LEU A 350 0.50 -23.67 -17.33
CA LEU A 350 -0.02 -23.85 -15.99
C LEU A 350 -1.06 -24.97 -15.97
N SER A 351 -0.89 -25.89 -15.03
CA SER A 351 -1.90 -26.90 -14.70
C SER A 351 -2.27 -26.76 -13.23
N PHE A 352 -3.52 -27.04 -12.87
CA PHE A 352 -3.94 -26.93 -11.47
C PHE A 352 -4.92 -28.04 -11.08
N THR A 353 -5.06 -28.22 -9.76
CA THR A 353 -6.06 -29.07 -9.14
C THR A 353 -6.64 -28.35 -7.93
N ILE A 354 -7.93 -28.60 -7.66
CA ILE A 354 -8.62 -28.11 -6.46
C ILE A 354 -9.31 -29.29 -5.82
N LYS A 355 -9.18 -29.42 -4.50
CA LYS A 355 -9.90 -30.40 -3.68
C LYS A 355 -10.59 -29.70 -2.53
N GLN A 356 -11.78 -30.16 -2.18
CA GLN A 356 -12.45 -29.79 -0.94
C GLN A 356 -12.38 -30.97 0.03
N GLU A 357 -11.97 -30.70 1.27
CA GLU A 357 -11.91 -31.66 2.37
C GLU A 357 -12.68 -31.08 3.55
N GLY A 358 -13.98 -31.36 3.62
CA GLY A 358 -14.91 -30.73 4.56
C GLY A 358 -14.91 -29.20 4.40
N ARG A 359 -14.45 -28.50 5.44
CA ARG A 359 -14.32 -27.03 5.50
C ARG A 359 -13.01 -26.47 4.94
N TYR A 360 -12.18 -27.29 4.31
CA TYR A 360 -10.91 -26.85 3.71
C TYR A 360 -10.96 -26.94 2.19
N VAL A 361 -10.37 -25.95 1.51
CA VAL A 361 -10.09 -26.01 0.07
C VAL A 361 -8.58 -26.04 -0.13
N ILE A 362 -8.10 -27.00 -0.93
CA ILE A 362 -6.68 -27.17 -1.26
C ILE A 362 -6.53 -26.96 -2.75
N PHE A 363 -5.90 -25.85 -3.11
CA PHE A 363 -5.49 -25.51 -4.47
C PHE A 363 -4.03 -25.92 -4.67
N THR A 364 -3.70 -26.50 -5.81
CA THR A 364 -2.33 -26.75 -6.22
C THR A 364 -2.19 -26.41 -7.70
N ALA A 365 -1.20 -25.58 -8.02
CA ALA A 365 -0.85 -25.16 -9.36
C ALA A 365 0.60 -25.51 -9.67
N VAL A 366 0.87 -26.00 -10.87
CA VAL A 366 2.20 -26.34 -11.37
C VAL A 366 2.42 -25.62 -12.68
N ARG A 367 3.41 -24.74 -12.71
CA ARG A 367 3.87 -24.00 -13.90
C ARG A 367 5.18 -24.59 -14.36
N ARG A 368 5.26 -25.06 -15.60
CA ARG A 368 6.53 -25.52 -16.17
C ARG A 368 7.43 -24.33 -16.47
N LEU A 369 8.70 -24.45 -16.09
CA LEU A 369 9.73 -23.51 -16.49
C LEU A 369 10.15 -23.87 -17.92
N LYS A 370 9.96 -22.96 -18.87
CA LYS A 370 10.56 -23.11 -20.21
C LYS A 370 12.07 -23.18 -20.01
N ASN A 371 12.72 -24.22 -20.58
CA ASN A 371 14.14 -24.53 -20.42
C ASN A 371 14.98 -23.26 -20.24
N ALA A 372 15.63 -23.14 -19.07
CA ALA A 372 16.49 -22.03 -18.71
C ALA A 372 17.66 -21.85 -19.69
#